data_AF-T0ZLU9-F1
#
_entry.id   AF-T0ZLU9-F1
#
_cell.length_a   1.000
_cell.length_b   1.000
_cell.length_c   1.000
_cell.angle_alpha   90.00
_cell.angle_beta   90.00
_cell.angle_gamma   90.00
#
_symmetry.space_group_name_H-M   'P 1'
#
loop_
_entity.id
_entity.type
_entity.pdbx_description
1 polymer ?
#
loop_
_entity_poly.entity_id
_entity_poly.type
_entity_poly.pdbx_seq_one_letter_code
_entity_poly.pdbx_strand_id
1 'polypeptide(L)'
;PEAQCEQLRAAYRYLRRLENALQMLADRQVHQLPGDALGRERIARAVGEPDWNTLMGTLDEHRRRVASHFQRLVFGAAQTPRAGVRIDLGRVWEDPAEAASLAESLAESGIGRAEEVARQILELRASALVRKLDEAGRRRLQTLLPPLLSDIAAAIPAGDEQMLVLRRILAILEAMGKRSAYFALL
;
A
#
# COMPACT_ATOMS: atom_id res chain seq x y z
N PRO A 1 9.92 0.83 -14.05
CA PRO A 1 10.26 1.02 -12.61
C PRO A 1 10.53 2.48 -12.26
N GLU A 2 11.56 3.12 -12.83
CA GLU A 2 11.96 4.50 -12.48
C GLU A 2 10.88 5.54 -12.78
N ALA A 3 10.27 5.47 -13.97
CA ALA A 3 9.14 6.33 -14.34
C ALA A 3 7.90 6.15 -13.42
N GLN A 4 7.68 4.95 -12.88
CA GLN A 4 6.58 4.69 -11.93
C GLN A 4 6.89 5.30 -10.56
N CYS A 5 8.13 5.18 -10.10
CA CYS A 5 8.60 5.81 -8.87
C CYS A 5 8.45 7.34 -8.93
N GLU A 6 8.84 7.96 -10.03
CA GLU A 6 8.69 9.41 -10.21
C GLU A 6 7.22 9.84 -10.27
N GLN A 7 6.36 9.08 -10.94
CA GLN A 7 4.92 9.35 -10.96
C GLN A 7 4.28 9.27 -9.57
N LEU A 8 4.59 8.24 -8.78
CA LEU A 8 4.07 8.06 -7.42
C LEU A 8 4.63 9.14 -6.48
N ARG A 9 5.90 9.50 -6.63
CA ARG A 9 6.53 10.58 -5.87
C ARG A 9 5.90 11.93 -6.15
N ALA A 10 5.61 12.24 -7.42
CA ALA A 10 4.90 13.45 -7.82
C ALA A 10 3.49 13.49 -7.22
N ALA A 11 2.74 12.39 -7.32
CA ALA A 11 1.41 12.28 -6.72
C ALA A 11 1.42 12.46 -5.20
N TYR A 12 2.35 11.82 -4.50
CA TYR A 12 2.49 11.98 -3.06
C TYR A 12 2.74 13.45 -2.65
N ARG A 13 3.69 14.12 -3.32
CA ARG A 13 4.01 15.53 -3.02
C ARG A 13 2.81 16.44 -3.24
N TYR A 14 2.06 16.23 -4.32
CA TYR A 14 0.86 17.02 -4.62
C TYR A 14 -0.23 16.80 -3.57
N LEU A 15 -0.58 15.54 -3.32
CA LEU A 15 -1.64 15.17 -2.36
C LEU A 15 -1.31 15.64 -0.94
N ARG A 16 -0.04 15.55 -0.53
CA ARG A 16 0.42 16.06 0.77
C ARG A 16 0.30 17.58 0.86
N ARG A 17 0.67 18.31 -0.19
CA ARG A 17 0.54 19.77 -0.22
C ARG A 17 -0.92 20.18 -0.09
N LEU A 18 -1.81 19.50 -0.81
CA LEU A 18 -3.25 19.75 -0.73
C LEU A 18 -3.81 19.45 0.67
N GLU A 19 -3.46 18.30 1.26
CA GLU A 19 -3.85 17.95 2.62
C GLU A 19 -3.38 19.01 3.62
N ASN A 20 -2.12 19.42 3.55
CA ASN A 20 -1.58 20.44 4.44
C ASN A 20 -2.32 21.78 4.29
N ALA A 21 -2.64 22.19 3.05
CA ALA A 21 -3.41 23.42 2.81
C ALA A 21 -4.81 23.35 3.43
N LEU A 22 -5.50 22.19 3.32
CA LEU A 22 -6.80 21.98 3.95
C LEU A 22 -6.72 22.08 5.48
N GLN A 23 -5.69 21.46 6.07
CA GLN A 23 -5.49 21.45 7.52
C GLN A 23 -5.14 22.84 8.05
N MET A 24 -4.29 23.58 7.33
CA MET A 24 -3.94 24.97 7.66
C MET A 24 -5.14 25.90 7.56
N LEU A 25 -5.96 25.77 6.52
CA LEU A 25 -7.13 26.64 6.34
C LEU A 25 -8.20 26.40 7.43
N ALA A 26 -8.35 25.15 7.88
CA ALA A 26 -9.34 24.78 8.87
C ALA A 26 -8.82 24.85 10.32
N ASP A 27 -7.51 25.02 10.51
CA ASP A 27 -6.79 24.92 11.79
C ASP A 27 -7.12 23.62 12.57
N ARG A 28 -7.29 22.53 11.83
CA ARG A 28 -7.65 21.21 12.38
C ARG A 28 -7.29 20.11 11.40
N GLN A 29 -7.24 18.87 11.90
CA GLN A 29 -7.04 17.71 11.05
C GLN A 29 -8.29 17.42 10.22
N VAL A 30 -8.34 17.93 8.98
CA VAL A 30 -9.37 17.65 7.98
C VAL A 30 -8.77 17.00 6.74
N HIS A 31 -9.57 16.12 6.13
CA HIS A 31 -9.23 15.42 4.88
C HIS A 31 -10.29 15.65 3.79
N GLN A 32 -11.34 16.40 4.08
CA GLN A 32 -12.43 16.69 3.15
C GLN A 32 -12.18 18.02 2.44
N LEU A 33 -12.55 18.07 1.16
CA LEU A 33 -12.53 19.31 0.38
C LEU A 33 -13.61 20.28 0.88
N PRO A 34 -13.42 21.60 0.75
CA PRO A 34 -14.42 22.58 1.16
C PRO A 34 -15.71 22.47 0.34
N GLY A 35 -16.85 22.58 1.02
CA GLY A 35 -18.17 22.61 0.38
C GLY A 35 -18.50 23.97 -0.25
N ASP A 36 -17.98 25.05 0.33
CA ASP A 36 -18.27 26.42 -0.05
C ASP A 36 -17.30 26.97 -1.12
N ALA A 37 -17.79 27.89 -1.95
CA ALA A 37 -17.02 28.46 -3.06
C ALA A 37 -15.77 29.22 -2.61
N LEU A 38 -15.85 29.92 -1.48
CA LEU A 38 -14.73 30.72 -0.97
C LEU A 38 -13.59 29.82 -0.48
N GLY A 39 -13.90 28.76 0.26
CA GLY A 39 -12.94 27.77 0.71
C GLY A 39 -12.26 27.07 -0.47
N ARG A 40 -13.01 26.72 -1.51
CA ARG A 40 -12.47 26.13 -2.74
C ARG A 40 -11.43 27.01 -3.41
N GLU A 41 -11.74 28.28 -3.63
CA GLU A 41 -10.80 29.24 -4.23
C GLU A 41 -9.57 29.48 -3.36
N ARG A 42 -9.75 29.60 -2.04
CA ARG A 42 -8.62 29.72 -1.10
C ARG A 42 -7.66 28.53 -1.19
N ILE A 43 -8.20 27.32 -1.25
CA ILE A 43 -7.40 26.10 -1.38
C ILE A 43 -6.69 26.06 -2.73
N ALA A 44 -7.37 26.35 -3.83
CA ALA A 44 -6.76 26.40 -5.17
C ALA A 44 -5.53 27.31 -5.19
N ARG A 45 -5.69 28.55 -4.70
CA ARG A 45 -4.58 29.51 -4.61
C ARG A 45 -3.47 29.05 -3.67
N ALA A 46 -3.82 28.48 -2.52
CA ALA A 46 -2.83 28.02 -1.54
C ALA A 46 -1.92 26.89 -2.07
N VAL A 47 -2.42 26.03 -2.95
CA VAL A 47 -1.62 24.95 -3.55
C VAL A 47 -0.95 25.35 -4.87
N GLY A 48 -1.18 26.57 -5.35
CA GLY A 48 -0.58 27.12 -6.56
C GLY A 48 -1.39 26.90 -7.84
N GLU A 49 -2.66 26.53 -7.74
CA GLU A 49 -3.56 26.31 -8.88
C GLU A 49 -4.32 27.61 -9.22
N PRO A 50 -4.65 27.84 -10.50
CA PRO A 50 -5.30 29.09 -10.95
C PRO A 50 -6.76 29.18 -10.51
N ASP A 51 -7.45 28.06 -10.37
CA ASP A 51 -8.85 27.99 -9.98
C ASP A 51 -9.20 26.60 -9.46
N TRP A 52 -10.39 26.48 -8.85
CA TRP A 52 -10.87 25.22 -8.30
C TRP A 52 -10.99 24.09 -9.34
N ASN A 53 -11.38 24.39 -10.58
CA ASN A 53 -11.59 23.36 -11.60
C ASN A 53 -10.26 22.75 -12.04
N THR A 54 -9.22 23.56 -12.17
CA THR A 54 -7.86 23.12 -12.49
C THR A 54 -7.30 22.25 -11.37
N LEU A 55 -7.49 22.67 -10.11
CA LEU A 55 -7.14 21.84 -8.95
C LEU A 55 -7.82 20.47 -8.99
N MET A 56 -9.13 20.44 -9.25
CA MET A 56 -9.88 19.17 -9.31
C MET A 56 -9.38 18.26 -10.44
N GLY A 57 -9.09 18.84 -11.61
CA GLY A 57 -8.50 18.09 -12.73
C GLY A 57 -7.16 17.45 -12.39
N THR A 58 -6.23 18.23 -11.82
CA THR A 58 -4.92 17.75 -11.38
C THR A 58 -5.04 16.70 -10.27
N LEU A 59 -5.93 16.93 -9.30
CA LEU A 59 -6.21 15.99 -8.21
C LEU A 59 -6.72 14.64 -8.74
N ASP A 60 -7.69 14.66 -9.66
CA ASP A 60 -8.26 13.45 -10.24
C ASP A 60 -7.28 12.71 -11.14
N GLU A 61 -6.37 13.42 -11.81
CA GLU A 61 -5.26 12.80 -12.52
C GLU A 61 -4.31 12.06 -11.57
N HIS A 62 -3.88 12.71 -10.48
CA HIS A 62 -3.04 12.05 -9.48
C HIS A 62 -3.74 10.84 -8.85
N ARG A 63 -5.03 10.97 -8.50
CA ARG A 63 -5.83 9.86 -7.97
C ARG A 63 -5.94 8.70 -8.95
N ARG A 64 -6.25 8.97 -10.23
CA ARG A 64 -6.32 7.92 -11.27
C ARG A 64 -4.98 7.22 -11.47
N ARG A 65 -3.87 7.97 -11.49
CA ARG A 65 -2.52 7.40 -11.64
C ARG A 65 -2.17 6.49 -10.46
N VAL A 66 -2.40 6.93 -9.23
CA VAL A 66 -2.18 6.11 -8.03
C VAL A 66 -3.08 4.88 -8.04
N ALA A 67 -4.37 5.06 -8.33
CA ALA A 67 -5.33 3.96 -8.42
C ALA A 67 -4.94 2.93 -9.50
N SER A 68 -4.41 3.37 -10.65
CA SER A 68 -3.95 2.46 -11.71
C SER A 68 -2.72 1.65 -11.30
N HIS A 69 -1.71 2.30 -10.70
CA HIS A 69 -0.54 1.57 -10.16
C HIS A 69 -0.96 0.58 -9.09
N PHE A 70 -1.90 0.99 -8.25
CA PHE A 70 -2.47 0.14 -7.23
C PHE A 70 -3.22 -1.05 -7.81
N GLN A 71 -4.16 -0.83 -8.73
CA GLN A 71 -4.89 -1.90 -9.42
C GLN A 71 -3.95 -2.86 -10.13
N ARG A 72 -2.83 -2.40 -10.68
CA ARG A 72 -1.82 -3.28 -11.29
C ARG A 72 -1.10 -4.14 -10.26
N LEU A 73 -0.78 -3.60 -9.08
CA LEU A 73 -0.21 -4.37 -7.97
C LEU A 73 -1.22 -5.37 -7.39
N VAL A 74 -2.51 -4.98 -7.32
CA VAL A 74 -3.58 -5.73 -6.64
C VAL A 74 -4.21 -6.79 -7.54
N PHE A 75 -4.56 -6.42 -8.78
CA PHE A 75 -5.32 -7.24 -9.74
C PHE A 75 -4.53 -7.56 -11.02
N GLY A 76 -3.46 -6.81 -11.32
CA GLY A 76 -2.64 -7.01 -12.51
C GLY A 76 -1.82 -8.31 -12.52
N ALA A 77 -1.77 -9.03 -11.39
CA ALA A 77 -1.21 -10.38 -11.29
C ALA A 77 -2.17 -11.48 -11.81
N ALA A 78 -3.34 -11.14 -12.37
CA ALA A 78 -4.31 -12.14 -12.83
C ALA A 78 -4.02 -12.74 -14.22
N GLN A 79 -3.05 -12.26 -15.01
CA GLN A 79 -2.85 -12.80 -16.38
C GLN A 79 -1.39 -12.92 -16.79
N THR A 80 -0.61 -13.66 -16.02
CA THR A 80 0.27 -14.70 -16.57
C THR A 80 0.58 -15.63 -15.41
N PRO A 81 0.41 -16.97 -15.52
CA PRO A 81 1.18 -17.84 -14.67
C PRO A 81 2.64 -17.66 -15.11
N ARG A 82 3.30 -16.62 -14.61
CA ARG A 82 4.76 -16.64 -14.54
C ARG A 82 5.07 -17.90 -13.75
N ALA A 83 6.03 -18.68 -14.23
CA ALA A 83 6.64 -19.78 -13.48
C ALA A 83 7.46 -19.19 -12.29
N GLY A 84 6.79 -18.37 -11.48
CA GLY A 84 7.29 -17.68 -10.31
C GLY A 84 6.62 -18.29 -9.10
N VAL A 85 7.41 -18.44 -8.05
CA VAL A 85 7.11 -19.25 -6.89
C VAL A 85 5.80 -18.78 -6.23
N ARG A 86 4.87 -19.71 -6.04
CA ARG A 86 3.59 -19.44 -5.40
C ARG A 86 3.77 -19.51 -3.89
N ILE A 87 3.77 -18.35 -3.24
CA ILE A 87 3.66 -18.27 -1.78
C ILE A 87 2.20 -18.52 -1.42
N ASP A 88 1.89 -19.70 -0.87
CA ASP A 88 0.56 -20.00 -0.34
C ASP A 88 0.45 -19.48 1.08
N LEU A 89 -0.21 -18.32 1.24
CA LEU A 89 -0.56 -17.78 2.54
C LEU A 89 -1.90 -18.32 3.07
N GLY A 90 -2.70 -19.01 2.24
CA GLY A 90 -4.11 -19.33 2.52
C GLY A 90 -4.31 -20.32 3.68
N ARG A 91 -3.56 -21.43 3.70
CA ARG A 91 -3.62 -22.41 4.80
C ARG A 91 -2.93 -21.91 6.07
N VAL A 92 -1.77 -21.28 5.89
CA VAL A 92 -0.95 -20.71 6.96
C VAL A 92 -1.66 -19.57 7.72
N TRP A 93 -2.59 -18.84 7.08
CA TRP A 93 -3.33 -17.75 7.72
C TRP A 93 -4.50 -18.21 8.59
N GLU A 94 -4.73 -19.51 8.72
CA GLU A 94 -5.77 -20.07 9.58
C GLU A 94 -5.17 -20.59 10.90
N ASP A 95 -3.94 -21.14 10.88
CA ASP A 95 -3.29 -21.68 12.08
C ASP A 95 -1.91 -21.03 12.37
N PRO A 96 -1.67 -20.45 13.57
CA PRO A 96 -0.35 -19.95 13.97
C PRO A 96 0.72 -21.06 14.14
N ALA A 97 0.33 -22.33 14.24
CA ALA A 97 1.25 -23.45 14.41
C ALA A 97 2.07 -23.79 13.15
N GLU A 98 1.75 -23.21 11.99
CA GLU A 98 2.39 -23.52 10.70
C GLU A 98 3.51 -22.54 10.30
N ALA A 99 4.13 -21.85 11.27
CA ALA A 99 5.23 -20.90 11.01
C ALA A 99 6.41 -21.51 10.22
N ALA A 100 6.69 -22.80 10.45
CA ALA A 100 7.72 -23.55 9.73
C ALA A 100 7.37 -23.74 8.25
N SER A 101 6.10 -24.06 7.95
CA SER A 101 5.62 -24.24 6.58
C SER A 101 5.63 -22.93 5.79
N LEU A 102 5.32 -21.81 6.46
CA LEU A 102 5.46 -20.48 5.87
C LEU A 102 6.91 -20.16 5.53
N ALA A 103 7.83 -20.40 6.47
CA ALA A 103 9.25 -20.16 6.27
C ALA A 103 9.79 -21.01 5.11
N GLU A 104 9.38 -22.27 5.00
CA GLU A 104 9.75 -23.14 3.88
C GLU A 104 9.24 -22.59 2.54
N SER A 105 7.97 -22.22 2.45
CA SER A 105 7.37 -21.62 1.25
C SER A 105 8.07 -20.32 0.83
N LEU A 106 8.47 -19.48 1.80
CA LEU A 106 9.20 -18.24 1.56
C LEU A 106 10.62 -18.52 1.06
N ALA A 107 11.32 -19.50 1.65
CA ALA A 107 12.67 -19.88 1.25
C ALA A 107 12.69 -20.42 -0.19
N GLU A 108 11.73 -21.30 -0.53
CA GLU A 108 11.52 -21.79 -1.90
C GLU A 108 11.25 -20.65 -2.89
N SER A 109 10.69 -19.55 -2.40
CA SER A 109 10.39 -18.35 -3.19
C SER A 109 11.57 -17.40 -3.40
N GLY A 110 12.76 -17.74 -2.89
CA GLY A 110 13.95 -16.88 -3.01
C GLY A 110 14.06 -15.80 -1.93
N ILE A 111 13.27 -15.92 -0.85
CA ILE A 111 13.42 -15.07 0.33
C ILE A 111 14.53 -15.67 1.20
N GLY A 112 15.60 -14.91 1.44
CA GLY A 112 16.76 -15.41 2.19
C GLY A 112 16.45 -15.66 3.67
N ARG A 113 16.02 -14.61 4.38
CA ARG A 113 15.72 -14.65 5.83
C ARG A 113 14.28 -15.14 6.08
N ALA A 114 13.93 -16.28 5.48
CA ALA A 114 12.56 -16.76 5.36
C ALA A 114 11.86 -16.94 6.72
N GLU A 115 12.54 -17.49 7.73
CA GLU A 115 12.00 -17.63 9.09
C GLU A 115 11.65 -16.28 9.72
N GLU A 116 12.51 -15.29 9.51
CA GLU A 116 12.31 -13.96 10.07
C GLU A 116 11.15 -13.23 9.37
N VAL A 117 11.03 -13.39 8.06
CA VAL A 117 9.91 -12.88 7.27
C VAL A 117 8.61 -13.56 7.66
N ALA A 118 8.61 -14.89 7.85
CA ALA A 118 7.47 -15.65 8.33
C ALA A 118 6.99 -15.11 9.69
N ARG A 119 7.92 -14.90 10.63
CA ARG A 119 7.61 -14.33 11.94
C ARG A 119 6.97 -12.94 11.82
N GLN A 120 7.51 -12.06 10.98
CA GLN A 120 6.94 -10.71 10.79
C GLN A 120 5.55 -10.73 10.15
N ILE A 121 5.30 -11.66 9.22
CA ILE A 121 3.98 -11.85 8.62
C ILE A 121 2.97 -12.34 9.67
N LEU A 122 3.38 -13.27 10.54
CA LEU A 122 2.54 -13.75 11.65
C LEU A 122 2.30 -12.67 12.71
N GLU A 123 3.30 -11.84 13.02
CA GLU A 123 3.16 -10.67 13.88
C GLU A 123 2.18 -9.65 13.27
N LEU A 124 2.28 -9.38 11.96
CA LEU A 124 1.33 -8.54 11.24
C LEU A 124 -0.08 -9.11 11.31
N ARG A 125 -0.25 -10.42 11.09
CA ARG A 125 -1.55 -11.11 11.23
C ARG A 125 -2.13 -10.97 12.63
N ALA A 126 -1.32 -11.13 13.67
CA ALA A 126 -1.73 -11.02 15.06
C ALA A 126 -1.96 -9.56 15.52
N SER A 127 -1.46 -8.58 14.76
CA SER A 127 -1.55 -7.17 15.11
C SER A 127 -2.99 -6.69 15.26
N ALA A 128 -3.18 -5.68 16.10
CA ALA A 128 -4.48 -5.03 16.32
C ALA A 128 -5.09 -4.46 15.02
N LEU A 129 -4.27 -4.27 13.99
CA LEU A 129 -4.68 -3.81 12.67
C LEU A 129 -5.46 -4.88 11.90
N VAL A 130 -4.87 -6.06 11.71
CA VAL A 130 -5.53 -7.16 10.97
C VAL A 130 -6.76 -7.65 11.73
N ARG A 131 -6.73 -7.59 13.06
CA ARG A 131 -7.88 -7.88 13.91
C ARG A 131 -9.05 -6.89 13.76
N LYS A 132 -8.79 -5.66 13.33
CA LYS A 132 -9.82 -4.63 13.08
C LYS A 132 -10.34 -4.65 11.63
N LEU A 133 -9.68 -5.38 10.73
CA LEU A 133 -10.16 -5.54 9.36
C LEU A 133 -11.41 -6.43 9.36
N ASP A 134 -12.38 -6.04 8.54
CA ASP A 134 -13.50 -6.90 8.19
C ASP A 134 -13.02 -8.10 7.34
N GLU A 135 -13.91 -9.06 7.10
CA GLU A 135 -13.62 -10.25 6.31
C GLU A 135 -13.09 -9.89 4.90
N ALA A 136 -13.64 -8.84 4.28
CA ALA A 136 -13.19 -8.34 2.99
C ALA A 136 -11.75 -7.80 3.03
N GLY A 137 -11.41 -6.98 4.03
CA GLY A 137 -10.05 -6.45 4.23
C GLY A 137 -9.02 -7.55 4.49
N ARG A 138 -9.38 -8.59 5.27
CA ARG A 138 -8.50 -9.75 5.51
C ARG A 138 -8.24 -10.54 4.23
N ARG A 139 -9.28 -10.85 3.45
CA ARG A 139 -9.13 -11.54 2.15
C ARG A 139 -8.27 -10.76 1.18
N ARG A 140 -8.47 -9.44 1.09
CA ARG A 140 -7.62 -8.57 0.26
C ARG A 140 -6.15 -8.66 0.68
N LEU A 141 -5.85 -8.53 1.97
CA LEU A 141 -4.47 -8.65 2.45
C LEU A 141 -3.84 -10.01 2.09
N GLN A 142 -4.60 -11.11 2.22
CA GLN A 142 -4.19 -12.46 1.83
C GLN A 142 -3.91 -12.58 0.32
N THR A 143 -4.66 -11.86 -0.52
CA THR A 143 -4.43 -11.84 -1.98
C THR A 143 -3.22 -10.99 -2.39
N LEU A 144 -2.89 -9.93 -1.62
CA LEU A 144 -1.86 -8.95 -1.97
C LEU A 144 -0.45 -9.35 -1.58
N LEU A 145 -0.30 -9.96 -0.41
CA LEU A 145 1.01 -10.29 0.13
C LEU A 145 1.80 -11.27 -0.76
N PRO A 146 1.22 -12.36 -1.31
CA PRO A 146 1.97 -13.30 -2.14
C PRO A 146 2.64 -12.68 -3.37
N PRO A 147 1.95 -11.91 -4.25
CA PRO A 147 2.59 -11.31 -5.41
C PRO A 147 3.63 -10.25 -5.00
N LEU A 148 3.39 -9.47 -3.94
CA LEU A 148 4.37 -8.50 -3.44
C LEU A 148 5.66 -9.17 -2.98
N LEU A 149 5.55 -10.27 -2.22
CA LEU A 149 6.72 -11.02 -1.74
C LEU A 149 7.48 -11.65 -2.90
N SER A 150 6.77 -12.22 -3.89
CA SER A 150 7.40 -12.75 -5.11
C SER A 150 8.11 -11.68 -5.93
N ASP A 151 7.54 -10.48 -6.07
CA ASP A 151 8.16 -9.38 -6.79
C ASP A 151 9.43 -8.89 -6.09
N ILE A 152 9.43 -8.83 -4.76
CA ILE A 152 10.61 -8.46 -3.97
C ILE A 152 11.70 -9.53 -4.12
N ALA A 153 11.34 -10.81 -4.04
CA ALA A 153 12.29 -11.91 -4.22
C ALA A 153 12.94 -11.91 -5.62
N ALA A 154 12.16 -11.55 -6.65
CA ALA A 154 12.67 -11.44 -8.01
C ALA A 154 13.51 -10.18 -8.25
N ALA A 155 13.20 -9.08 -7.58
CA ALA A 155 13.87 -7.79 -7.78
C ALA A 155 15.14 -7.62 -6.94
N ILE A 156 15.22 -8.25 -5.77
CA ILE A 156 16.29 -8.05 -4.79
C ILE A 156 16.87 -9.41 -4.40
N PRO A 157 18.18 -9.64 -4.61
CA PRO A 157 18.85 -10.86 -4.17
C PRO A 157 18.68 -11.12 -2.67
N ALA A 158 18.68 -12.40 -2.28
CA ALA A 158 18.63 -12.81 -0.90
C ALA A 158 19.76 -12.16 -0.08
N GLY A 159 19.39 -11.42 0.98
CA GLY A 159 20.34 -10.69 1.83
C GLY A 159 19.67 -9.64 2.71
N ASP A 160 20.48 -8.81 3.36
CA ASP A 160 19.99 -7.79 4.31
C ASP A 160 19.19 -6.68 3.63
N GLU A 161 19.49 -6.34 2.38
CA GLU A 161 18.74 -5.34 1.61
C GLU A 161 17.30 -5.80 1.32
N GLN A 162 17.14 -7.06 0.90
CA GLN A 162 15.82 -7.69 0.69
C GLN A 162 15.00 -7.62 1.99
N MET A 163 15.63 -7.95 3.13
CA MET A 163 14.98 -7.87 4.43
C MET A 163 14.61 -6.43 4.83
N LEU A 164 15.47 -5.45 4.56
CA LEU A 164 15.17 -4.05 4.85
C LEU A 164 13.93 -3.57 4.09
N VAL A 165 13.83 -3.92 2.80
CA VAL A 165 12.68 -3.55 1.96
C VAL A 165 11.40 -4.24 2.45
N LEU A 166 11.46 -5.53 2.76
CA LEU A 166 10.34 -6.28 3.33
C LEU A 166 9.81 -5.64 4.61
N ARG A 167 10.70 -5.32 5.57
CA ARG A 167 10.33 -4.65 6.82
C ARG A 167 9.64 -3.31 6.58
N ARG A 168 10.16 -2.51 5.64
CA ARG A 168 9.56 -1.21 5.29
C ARG A 168 8.16 -1.39 4.69
N ILE A 169 7.96 -2.36 3.81
CA ILE A 169 6.66 -2.64 3.19
C ILE A 169 5.65 -3.12 4.24
N LEU A 170 6.04 -4.06 5.10
CA LEU A 170 5.19 -4.54 6.19
C LEU A 170 4.80 -3.38 7.14
N ALA A 171 5.75 -2.51 7.49
CA ALA A 171 5.47 -1.31 8.30
C ALA A 171 4.53 -0.31 7.60
N ILE A 172 4.61 -0.17 6.28
CA ILE A 172 3.66 0.66 5.51
C ILE A 172 2.26 0.03 5.54
N LEU A 173 2.14 -1.27 5.30
CA LEU A 173 0.87 -1.99 5.40
C LEU A 173 0.27 -1.83 6.81
N GLU A 174 1.10 -1.90 7.84
CA GLU A 174 0.70 -1.69 9.23
C GLU A 174 0.31 -0.23 9.53
N ALA A 175 0.97 0.75 8.91
CA ALA A 175 0.60 2.15 9.06
C ALA A 175 -0.74 2.46 8.36
N MET A 176 -0.99 1.86 7.19
CA MET A 176 -2.21 2.07 6.42
C MET A 176 -3.44 1.49 7.12
N GLY A 177 -3.35 0.31 7.73
CA GLY A 177 -4.52 -0.33 8.34
C GLY A 177 -4.98 0.26 9.67
N LYS A 178 -4.19 1.17 10.28
CA LYS A 178 -4.66 2.01 11.39
C LYS A 178 -5.75 2.99 10.95
N ARG A 179 -5.93 3.20 9.65
CA ARG A 179 -6.97 4.02 9.02
C ARG A 179 -7.75 3.13 8.04
N SER A 180 -8.72 2.35 8.54
CA SER A 180 -9.45 1.30 7.81
C SER A 180 -9.99 1.70 6.43
N ALA A 181 -10.25 2.99 6.20
CA ALA A 181 -10.70 3.53 4.92
C ALA A 181 -9.76 3.22 3.73
N TYR A 182 -8.45 3.05 3.95
CA TYR A 182 -7.53 2.74 2.86
C TYR A 182 -7.65 1.29 2.34
N PHE A 183 -8.19 0.37 3.14
CA PHE A 183 -8.46 -1.01 2.72
C PHE A 183 -9.78 -1.16 1.95
N ALA A 184 -10.64 -0.15 1.97
CA ALA A 184 -11.86 -0.13 1.14
C ALA A 184 -11.57 0.24 -0.33
N LEU A 185 -10.38 0.80 -0.60
CA LEU A 185 -9.91 1.13 -1.96
C LEU A 185 -9.09 0.00 -2.60
N LEU A 186 -8.86 -1.09 -1.87
CA LEU A 186 -8.32 -2.38 -2.33
C LEU A 186 -9.42 -3.28 -2.90
#